data_AF-A0A8H5HWG1-F1
#
_entry.id   AF-A0A8H5HWG1-F1
#
_cell.length_a   1.000
_cell.length_b   1.000
_cell.length_c   1.000
_cell.angle_alpha   90.00
_cell.angle_beta   90.00
_cell.angle_gamma   90.00
#
_symmetry.space_group_name_H-M   'P 1'
#
loop_
_entity.id
_entity.type
_entity.pdbx_description
1 polymer ?
#
loop_
_entity_poly.entity_id
_entity_poly.type
_entity_poly.pdbx_seq_one_letter_code
_entity_poly.pdbx_strand_id
1 'polypeptide(L)'
;MARSNLSIGLNKGHPTTAIPKTVRPSQRKGIQSTKTKFVRSVIREVAGFSAYERRVLELLRNSKDKKARKLTKKRLGTLLRSKRKLEELSNVIQESRRAGH
;
A
#
# COMPACT_ATOMS: atom_id res chain seq x y z
N MET A 1 -27.14 10.86 -3.68
CA MET A 1 -27.88 12.14 -3.78
C MET A 1 -28.64 12.14 -5.10
N ALA A 2 -29.94 12.42 -5.07
CA ALA A 2 -30.74 12.55 -6.29
C ALA A 2 -30.26 13.79 -7.06
N ARG A 3 -30.20 13.71 -8.39
CA ARG A 3 -29.82 14.86 -9.22
C ARG A 3 -31.00 15.83 -9.32
N SER A 4 -30.73 17.14 -9.33
CA SER A 4 -31.72 18.21 -9.22
C SER A 4 -32.31 18.68 -10.55
N ASN A 5 -32.03 18.00 -11.67
CA ASN A 5 -32.45 18.40 -13.02
C ASN A 5 -32.01 19.81 -13.44
N LEU A 6 -30.93 20.32 -12.83
CA LEU A 6 -30.30 21.59 -13.18
C LEU A 6 -29.13 21.34 -14.13
N SER A 7 -28.76 22.34 -14.95
CA SER A 7 -27.61 22.28 -15.87
C SER A 7 -26.26 22.58 -15.18
N ILE A 8 -26.30 23.22 -14.00
CA ILE A 8 -25.14 23.63 -13.19
C ILE A 8 -25.35 23.27 -11.71
N GLY A 9 -24.26 23.26 -10.94
CA GLY A 9 -24.26 22.87 -9.52
C GLY A 9 -23.80 21.43 -9.25
N LEU A 10 -23.60 21.11 -7.98
CA LEU A 10 -22.99 19.83 -7.54
C LEU A 10 -23.84 18.60 -7.88
N ASN A 11 -25.17 18.73 -7.80
CA ASN A 11 -26.13 17.65 -8.06
C ASN A 11 -26.82 17.79 -9.42
N LYS A 12 -26.19 18.46 -10.38
CA LYS A 12 -26.76 18.69 -11.71
C LYS A 12 -27.07 17.42 -12.50
N GLY A 13 -27.92 17.57 -13.50
CA GLY A 13 -28.30 16.54 -14.47
C GLY A 13 -29.63 15.86 -14.17
N HIS A 14 -30.06 15.02 -15.10
CA HIS A 14 -31.36 14.36 -15.04
C HIS A 14 -31.44 13.36 -13.86
N PRO A 15 -32.48 13.43 -13.00
CA PRO A 15 -32.70 12.48 -11.91
C PRO A 15 -32.87 11.07 -12.49
N THR A 16 -31.95 10.18 -12.13
CA THR A 16 -31.94 8.78 -12.58
C THR A 16 -31.77 7.87 -11.38
N THR A 17 -32.40 6.69 -11.41
CA THR A 17 -32.18 5.63 -10.43
C THR A 17 -30.91 4.87 -10.78
N ALA A 18 -29.87 5.00 -9.95
CA ALA A 18 -28.59 4.36 -10.21
C ALA A 18 -28.67 2.85 -9.93
N ILE A 19 -28.37 2.02 -10.93
CA ILE A 19 -28.28 0.56 -10.78
C ILE A 19 -26.89 0.21 -10.21
N PRO A 20 -26.80 -0.61 -9.15
CA PRO A 20 -25.52 -1.05 -8.62
C PRO A 20 -24.77 -1.88 -9.67
N LYS A 21 -23.58 -1.43 -10.06
CA LYS A 21 -22.74 -2.14 -11.04
C LYS A 21 -21.99 -3.29 -10.36
N THR A 22 -22.09 -4.49 -10.94
CA THR A 22 -21.26 -5.63 -10.53
C THR A 22 -19.80 -5.41 -10.93
N VAL A 23 -18.87 -5.82 -10.06
CA VAL A 23 -17.42 -5.70 -10.32
C VAL A 23 -17.02 -6.62 -11.47
N ARG A 24 -16.42 -6.06 -12.52
CA ARG A 24 -15.93 -6.82 -13.67
C ARG A 24 -14.67 -7.61 -13.31
N PRO A 25 -14.45 -8.81 -13.87
CA PRO A 25 -13.22 -9.56 -13.62
C PRO A 25 -11.92 -8.77 -13.90
N SER A 26 -11.93 -7.89 -14.91
CA SER A 26 -10.78 -7.01 -15.22
C SER A 26 -10.42 -6.04 -14.09
N GLN A 27 -11.39 -5.63 -13.26
CA GLN A 27 -11.19 -4.77 -12.09
C GLN A 27 -10.56 -5.53 -10.91
N ARG A 28 -10.54 -6.87 -10.95
CA ARG A 28 -9.92 -7.72 -9.91
C ARG A 28 -8.41 -7.87 -10.09
N LYS A 29 -7.82 -7.34 -11.17
CA LYS A 29 -6.38 -7.42 -11.43
C LYS A 29 -5.60 -6.69 -10.33
N GLY A 30 -4.66 -7.38 -9.70
CA GLY A 30 -3.80 -6.84 -8.63
C GLY A 30 -4.28 -7.17 -7.20
N ILE A 31 -5.44 -7.81 -7.05
CA ILE A 31 -5.88 -8.34 -5.75
C ILE A 31 -4.93 -9.47 -5.32
N GLN A 32 -4.54 -9.46 -4.06
CA GLN A 32 -3.67 -10.49 -3.48
C GLN A 32 -4.50 -11.74 -3.13
N SER A 33 -4.15 -12.88 -3.72
CA SER A 33 -4.72 -14.18 -3.33
C SER A 33 -3.97 -14.77 -2.13
N THR A 34 -4.62 -15.69 -1.41
CA THR A 34 -4.01 -16.44 -0.30
C THR A 34 -2.76 -17.19 -0.74
N LYS A 35 -2.83 -17.89 -1.88
CA LYS A 35 -1.70 -18.59 -2.50
C LYS A 35 -0.54 -17.64 -2.83
N THR A 36 -0.82 -16.50 -3.47
CA THR A 36 0.24 -15.54 -3.82
C THR A 36 0.86 -14.90 -2.58
N LYS A 37 0.08 -14.68 -1.51
CA LYS A 37 0.62 -14.21 -0.22
C LYS A 37 1.59 -15.22 0.38
N PHE A 38 1.21 -16.49 0.45
CA PHE A 38 2.04 -17.57 0.97
C PHE A 38 3.34 -17.74 0.17
N VAL A 39 3.27 -17.77 -1.16
CA VAL A 39 4.48 -17.88 -2.00
C VAL A 39 5.42 -16.68 -1.78
N ARG A 40 4.88 -15.47 -1.65
CA ARG A 40 5.70 -14.27 -1.41
C ARG A 40 6.37 -14.26 -0.03
N SER A 41 5.73 -14.80 1.01
CA SER A 41 6.37 -14.89 2.34
C SER A 41 7.54 -15.86 2.33
N VAL A 42 7.37 -17.04 1.72
CA VAL A 42 8.45 -18.04 1.57
C VAL A 42 9.65 -17.46 0.81
N ILE A 43 9.41 -16.77 -0.32
CA ILE A 43 10.50 -16.15 -1.08
C ILE A 43 11.21 -15.06 -0.25
N ARG A 44 10.47 -14.27 0.52
CA ARG A 44 11.05 -13.21 1.35
C ARG A 44 11.93 -13.77 2.47
N GLU A 45 11.55 -14.91 3.04
CA GLU A 45 12.35 -15.62 4.04
C GLU A 45 13.67 -16.13 3.44
N VAL A 46 13.61 -16.77 2.28
CA VAL A 46 14.80 -17.34 1.61
C VAL A 46 15.74 -16.26 1.05
N ALA A 47 15.21 -15.26 0.35
CA ALA A 47 16.02 -14.25 -0.32
C ALA A 47 16.41 -13.06 0.60
N GLY A 48 15.65 -12.84 1.68
CA GLY A 48 15.89 -11.77 2.64
C GLY A 48 15.62 -10.35 2.11
N PHE A 49 16.35 -9.38 2.68
CA PHE A 49 16.22 -7.94 2.38
C PHE A 49 17.38 -7.43 1.54
N SER A 50 17.05 -6.61 0.55
CA SER A 50 18.05 -5.88 -0.24
C SER A 50 18.82 -4.86 0.60
N ALA A 51 19.99 -4.43 0.12
CA ALA A 51 20.87 -3.53 0.87
C ALA A 51 20.20 -2.21 1.30
N TYR A 52 19.32 -1.64 0.46
CA TYR A 52 18.62 -0.41 0.84
C TYR A 52 17.50 -0.67 1.86
N GLU A 53 16.81 -1.80 1.79
CA GLU A 53 15.80 -2.19 2.77
C GLU A 53 16.44 -2.40 4.15
N ARG A 54 17.60 -3.06 4.22
CA ARG A 54 18.39 -3.20 5.45
C ARG A 54 18.75 -1.86 6.07
N ARG A 55 19.25 -0.92 5.26
CA ARG A 55 19.56 0.44 5.73
C ARG A 55 18.32 1.20 6.23
N VAL A 56 17.16 0.98 5.61
CA VAL A 56 15.90 1.59 6.04
C VAL A 56 15.43 0.97 7.35
N LEU A 57 15.55 -0.34 7.54
CA LEU A 57 15.26 -1.02 8.81
C LEU A 57 16.11 -0.46 9.96
N GLU A 58 17.41 -0.23 9.74
CA GLU A 58 18.29 0.41 10.72
C GLU A 58 17.82 1.83 11.11
N LEU A 59 17.38 2.62 10.13
CA LEU A 59 16.87 3.97 10.38
C LEU A 59 15.55 3.93 11.16
N LEU A 60 14.68 2.97 10.86
CA LEU A 60 13.40 2.80 11.56
C LEU A 60 13.59 2.29 12.99
N ARG A 61 14.56 1.40 13.25
CA ARG A 61 14.92 0.96 14.61
C ARG A 61 15.41 2.12 15.49
N ASN A 62 16.07 3.10 14.88
CA ASN A 62 16.56 4.31 15.55
C ASN A 62 15.55 5.47 15.55
N SER A 63 14.28 5.24 15.21
CA SER A 63 13.23 6.27 15.15
C SER A 63 13.55 7.46 14.21
N LYS A 64 14.33 7.23 13.15
CA LYS A 64 14.73 8.25 12.16
C LYS A 64 13.82 8.25 10.93
N ASP A 65 12.50 8.32 11.12
CA ASP A 65 11.47 8.17 10.06
C ASP A 65 11.62 9.15 8.90
N LYS A 66 11.94 10.42 9.19
CA LYS A 66 12.13 11.44 8.15
C LYS A 66 13.30 11.09 7.24
N LYS A 67 14.39 10.54 7.80
CA LYS A 67 15.58 10.12 7.04
C LYS A 67 15.31 8.85 6.26
N ALA A 68 14.62 7.87 6.87
CA ALA A 68 14.17 6.66 6.21
C ALA A 68 13.30 6.99 4.98
N ARG A 69 12.33 7.90 5.13
CA ARG A 69 11.44 8.36 4.04
C ARG A 69 12.18 9.04 2.90
N LYS A 70 13.17 9.90 3.23
CA LYS A 70 14.01 10.55 2.22
C LYS A 70 14.84 9.53 1.45
N LEU A 71 15.46 8.57 2.15
CA LEU A 71 16.26 7.50 1.53
C LEU A 71 15.40 6.63 0.61
N THR A 72 14.27 6.13 1.10
CA THR A 72 13.36 5.28 0.33
C THR A 72 12.75 6.01 -0.86
N LYS A 73 12.41 7.31 -0.71
CA LYS A 73 11.95 8.13 -1.85
C LYS A 73 13.04 8.27 -2.91
N LYS A 74 14.30 8.50 -2.52
CA LYS A 74 15.43 8.56 -3.45
C LYS A 74 15.64 7.24 -4.20
N ARG A 75 15.32 6.08 -3.59
CA ARG A 75 15.46 4.75 -4.20
C ARG A 75 14.27 4.33 -5.06
N LEU A 76 13.03 4.62 -4.63
CA LEU A 76 11.79 4.18 -5.29
C LEU A 76 11.12 5.25 -6.18
N GLY A 77 11.59 6.50 -6.11
CA GLY A 77 11.11 7.65 -6.87
C GLY A 77 9.99 8.44 -6.18
N THR A 78 8.81 7.82 -5.98
CA THR A 78 7.61 8.54 -5.53
C THR A 78 7.36 8.45 -4.03
N LEU A 79 6.66 9.45 -3.48
CA LEU A 79 6.31 9.47 -2.05
C LEU A 79 5.34 8.34 -1.68
N LEU A 80 4.37 8.03 -2.55
CA LEU A 80 3.41 6.96 -2.32
C LEU A 80 4.11 5.59 -2.18
N ARG A 81 5.06 5.28 -3.06
CA ARG A 81 5.85 4.05 -3.00
C ARG A 81 6.73 4.01 -1.74
N SER A 82 7.35 5.15 -1.40
CA SER A 82 8.15 5.28 -0.18
C SER A 82 7.33 5.01 1.10
N LYS A 83 6.12 5.60 1.21
CA LYS A 83 5.22 5.37 2.35
C LYS A 83 4.83 3.89 2.48
N ARG A 84 4.36 3.27 1.39
CA ARG A 84 4.02 1.84 1.37
C ARG A 84 5.18 0.95 1.80
N LYS A 85 6.40 1.27 1.34
CA LYS A 85 7.58 0.49 1.69
C LYS A 85 8.01 0.65 3.13
N LEU A 86 7.85 1.85 3.70
CA LEU A 86 8.11 2.08 5.13
C LEU A 86 7.11 1.34 6.01
N GLU A 87 5.82 1.32 5.64
CA GLU A 87 4.80 0.54 6.35
C GLU A 87 5.13 -0.95 6.33
N GLU A 88 5.51 -1.51 5.17
CA GLU A 88 5.97 -2.90 5.05
C GLU A 88 7.14 -3.20 6.01
N LEU A 89 8.17 -2.37 6.01
CA LEU A 89 9.37 -2.59 6.84
C LEU A 89 9.11 -2.34 8.33
N SER A 90 8.19 -1.44 8.67
CA SER A 90 7.74 -1.22 10.05
C SER A 90 7.02 -2.45 10.61
N ASN A 91 6.12 -3.05 9.81
CA ASN A 91 5.41 -4.27 10.18
C ASN A 91 6.39 -5.44 10.43
N VAL A 92 7.42 -5.58 9.59
CA VAL A 92 8.48 -6.58 9.80
C VAL A 92 9.18 -6.38 11.15
N ILE A 93 9.48 -5.13 11.54
CA ILE A 93 10.08 -4.85 12.85
C ILE A 93 9.14 -5.25 13.98
N GLN A 94 7.84 -4.97 13.85
CA GLN A 94 6.84 -5.34 14.85
C GLN A 94 6.69 -6.85 14.99
N GLU A 95 6.64 -7.59 13.88
CA GLU A 95 6.60 -9.06 13.87
C GLU A 95 7.86 -9.66 14.48
N SER A 96 9.04 -9.12 14.14
CA SER A 96 10.31 -9.55 14.73
C SER A 96 10.39 -9.30 16.23
N ARG A 97 9.81 -8.20 16.73
CA ARG A 97 9.71 -7.94 18.18
C ARG A 97 8.77 -8.93 18.86
N ARG A 98 7.63 -9.27 18.25
CA ARG A 98 6.68 -10.24 18.79
C ARG A 98 7.23 -11.66 18.86
N ALA A 99 8.04 -12.08 17.88
CA ALA A 99 8.63 -13.41 17.84
C ALA A 99 9.87 -13.57 18.74
N GLY A 100 10.50 -12.47 19.15
CA GLY A 100 11.65 -12.45 20.05
C GLY A 100 11.31 -12.34 21.54
N HIS A 101 10.01 -12.22 21.85
CA HIS A 101 9.45 -12.35 23.20
C HIS A 101 8.74 -13.70 23.29
#